data_AF-A0A8J9S8N3-F1
#
_entry.id   AF-A0A8J9S8N3-F1
#
_cell.length_a   1.000
_cell.length_b   1.000
_cell.length_c   1.000
_cell.angle_alpha   90.00
_cell.angle_beta   90.00
_cell.angle_gamma   90.00
#
_symmetry.space_group_name_H-M   'P 1'
#
loop_
_entity.id
_entity.type
_entity.pdbx_description
1 polymer ?
#
loop_
_entity_poly.entity_id
_entity_poly.type
_entity_poly.pdbx_seq_one_letter_code
_entity_poly.pdbx_strand_id
1 'polypeptide(L)'
;MPNFDERAFRLSIEPLELEPVVVKQLRNFVDVVCSMYHDNPFHNFEHASHVAMSVTKLLSRIVAPRFSGANIRNSTKILGIICSDGSVIGSDELEATQGQDRSKPDHARTANTQQLFQDQAQLHDHTYGITSDPLTQFAVVLSALVHDVDHGGVPNFLLVKENEALASVYHNKS
;
A
#
# COMPACT_ATOMS: atom_id res chain seq x y z
N MET A 1 -1.91 10.64 -14.79
CA MET A 1 -1.27 10.34 -13.49
C MET A 1 -0.62 11.63 -13.01
N PRO A 2 -0.64 11.92 -11.70
CA PRO A 2 0.05 13.09 -11.15
C PRO A 2 1.56 13.01 -11.42
N ASN A 3 2.20 14.16 -11.62
CA ASN A 3 3.65 14.23 -11.77
C ASN A 3 4.34 13.80 -10.46
N PHE A 4 5.56 13.28 -10.56
CA PHE A 4 6.38 12.94 -9.40
C PHE A 4 6.53 14.15 -8.45
N ASP A 5 6.13 13.95 -7.18
CA ASP A 5 6.28 14.94 -6.12
C ASP A 5 7.40 14.53 -5.16
N GLU A 6 8.56 15.16 -5.33
CA GLU A 6 9.75 14.93 -4.50
C GLU A 6 9.50 15.23 -3.00
N ARG A 7 8.62 16.19 -2.69
CA ARG A 7 8.28 16.54 -1.30
C ARG A 7 7.42 15.44 -0.68
N ALA A 8 6.43 14.94 -1.39
CA ALA A 8 5.57 13.85 -0.92
C ALA A 8 6.41 12.58 -0.68
N PHE A 9 7.35 12.27 -1.56
CA PHE A 9 8.25 11.14 -1.35
C PHE A 9 9.14 11.31 -0.11
N ARG A 10 9.69 12.50 0.12
CA ARG A 10 10.49 12.77 1.33
C ARG A 10 9.70 12.53 2.61
N LEU A 11 8.44 12.96 2.63
CA LEU A 11 7.55 12.73 3.78
C LEU A 11 7.25 11.24 3.98
N SER A 12 7.26 10.43 2.91
CA SER A 12 7.05 8.98 3.00
C SER A 12 8.25 8.20 3.55
N ILE A 13 9.44 8.82 3.66
CA ILE A 13 10.65 8.21 4.23
C ILE A 13 10.69 8.38 5.76
N GLU A 14 9.98 9.36 6.31
CA GLU A 14 9.91 9.57 7.76
C GLU A 14 8.85 8.67 8.38
N PRO A 15 9.12 8.01 9.54
CA PRO A 15 8.13 7.22 10.23
C PRO A 15 6.93 8.08 10.63
N LEU A 16 5.77 7.83 10.01
CA LEU A 16 4.53 8.52 10.35
C LEU A 16 3.91 7.85 11.58
N GLU A 17 3.98 8.51 12.73
CA GLU A 17 3.20 8.12 13.90
C GLU A 17 1.78 8.71 13.79
N LEU A 18 0.78 7.83 13.73
CA LEU A 18 -0.63 8.23 13.71
C LEU A 18 -1.14 8.44 15.13
N GLU A 19 -1.84 9.55 15.35
CA GLU A 19 -2.51 9.81 16.62
C GLU A 19 -3.50 8.69 16.96
N PRO A 20 -3.60 8.24 18.23
CA PRO A 20 -4.54 7.18 18.63
C PRO A 20 -5.99 7.42 18.19
N VAL A 21 -6.42 8.69 18.14
CA VAL A 21 -7.75 9.09 17.66
C VAL A 21 -7.94 8.73 16.18
N VAL A 22 -6.94 9.00 15.34
CA VAL A 22 -6.97 8.68 13.90
C VAL A 22 -6.98 7.16 13.70
N VAL A 23 -6.17 6.42 14.45
CA VAL A 23 -6.18 4.95 14.37
C VAL A 23 -7.56 4.40 14.77
N LYS A 24 -8.21 4.98 15.79
CA LYS A 24 -9.59 4.62 16.16
C LYS A 24 -10.58 4.91 15.03
N GLN A 25 -10.48 6.06 14.38
CA GLN A 25 -11.33 6.42 13.24
C GLN A 25 -11.15 5.43 12.07
N LEU A 26 -9.90 5.06 11.76
CA LEU A 26 -9.60 4.08 10.71
C LEU A 26 -10.19 2.70 11.03
N ARG A 27 -10.09 2.24 12.29
CA ARG A 27 -10.71 0.97 12.72
C ARG A 27 -12.23 1.02 12.57
N ASN A 28 -12.86 2.08 13.07
CA ASN A 28 -14.31 2.26 12.94
C ASN A 28 -14.75 2.26 11.47
N PHE A 29 -13.98 2.91 10.58
CA PHE A 29 -14.27 2.91 9.15
C PHE A 29 -14.22 1.50 8.57
N VAL A 30 -13.16 0.73 8.86
CA VAL A 30 -13.02 -0.65 8.39
C VAL A 30 -14.12 -1.55 8.97
N ASP A 31 -14.50 -1.36 10.23
CA ASP A 31 -15.60 -2.09 10.86
C ASP A 31 -16.94 -1.83 10.14
N VAL A 32 -17.22 -0.57 9.77
CA VAL A 32 -18.41 -0.23 8.98
C VAL A 32 -18.35 -0.90 7.61
N VAL A 33 -17.23 -0.82 6.90
CA VAL A 33 -17.06 -1.49 5.60
C VAL A 33 -17.29 -3.00 5.72
N CYS A 34 -16.70 -3.65 6.72
CA CYS A 34 -16.89 -5.08 6.98
C CYS A 34 -18.37 -5.42 7.20
N SER A 35 -19.10 -4.60 7.95
CA SER A 35 -20.54 -4.79 8.19
C SER A 35 -21.43 -4.61 6.96
N MET A 36 -20.92 -3.99 5.90
CA MET A 36 -21.63 -3.81 4.62
C MET A 36 -21.46 -5.00 3.66
N TYR A 37 -20.64 -5.99 4.01
CA TYR A 37 -20.52 -7.22 3.23
C TYR A 37 -21.57 -8.25 3.69
N HIS A 38 -22.31 -8.80 2.74
CA HIS A 38 -23.23 -9.90 3.00
C HIS A 38 -22.50 -11.24 3.13
N ASP A 39 -23.11 -12.21 3.82
CA ASP A 39 -22.63 -13.59 3.93
C ASP A 39 -22.93 -14.37 2.63
N ASN A 40 -22.31 -13.93 1.53
CA ASN A 40 -22.36 -14.61 0.24
C ASN A 40 -21.29 -15.71 0.17
N PRO A 41 -21.50 -16.79 -0.61
CA PRO A 41 -20.48 -17.82 -0.80
C PRO A 41 -19.16 -17.35 -1.43
N PHE A 42 -19.20 -16.24 -2.18
CA PHE A 42 -18.02 -15.68 -2.86
C PHE A 42 -17.81 -14.19 -2.55
N HIS A 43 -18.76 -13.32 -2.92
CA HIS A 43 -18.65 -11.85 -2.73
C HIS A 43 -18.92 -11.44 -1.27
N ASN A 44 -17.98 -11.77 -0.38
CA ASN A 44 -18.02 -11.50 1.06
C ASN A 44 -16.73 -10.77 1.51
N PHE A 45 -16.66 -10.42 2.80
CA PHE A 45 -15.50 -9.68 3.34
C PHE A 45 -14.17 -10.46 3.23
N GLU A 46 -14.21 -11.79 3.32
CA GLU A 46 -13.03 -12.64 3.14
C GLU A 46 -12.49 -12.55 1.71
N HIS A 47 -13.36 -12.48 0.71
CA HIS A 47 -12.96 -12.25 -0.67
C HIS A 47 -12.28 -10.90 -0.84
N ALA A 48 -12.91 -9.81 -0.35
CA ALA A 48 -12.34 -8.47 -0.42
C ALA A 48 -10.96 -8.40 0.28
N SER A 49 -10.82 -9.05 1.44
CA SER A 49 -9.55 -9.14 2.18
C SER A 49 -8.45 -9.85 1.38
N HIS A 50 -8.78 -10.95 0.70
CA HIS A 50 -7.85 -11.64 -0.19
C HIS A 50 -7.42 -10.79 -1.39
N VAL A 51 -8.35 -10.03 -1.98
CA VAL A 51 -8.05 -9.12 -3.10
C VAL A 51 -7.13 -7.99 -2.62
N ALA A 52 -7.46 -7.33 -1.50
CA ALA A 52 -6.62 -6.28 -0.92
C ALA A 52 -5.20 -6.77 -0.59
N MET A 53 -5.07 -7.96 0.01
CA MET A 53 -3.76 -8.58 0.25
C MET A 53 -2.99 -8.86 -1.04
N SER A 54 -3.67 -9.35 -2.07
CA SER A 54 -3.06 -9.65 -3.37
C SER A 54 -2.57 -8.38 -4.07
N VAL A 55 -3.35 -7.30 -3.98
CA VAL A 55 -2.97 -5.96 -4.46
C VAL A 55 -1.74 -5.44 -3.72
N THR A 56 -1.72 -5.49 -2.38
CA THR A 56 -0.53 -5.08 -1.60
C THR A 56 0.71 -5.86 -2.01
N LYS A 57 0.60 -7.19 -2.20
CA LYS A 57 1.70 -8.04 -2.71
C LYS A 57 2.13 -7.66 -4.13
N LEU A 58 1.18 -7.32 -5.00
CA LEU A 58 1.47 -6.89 -6.36
C LEU A 58 2.26 -5.57 -6.33
N LEU A 59 1.76 -4.57 -5.59
CA LEU A 59 2.40 -3.27 -5.40
C LEU A 59 3.85 -3.45 -4.89
N SER A 60 4.09 -4.29 -3.88
CA SER A 60 5.45 -4.58 -3.40
C SER A 60 6.40 -5.14 -4.47
N ARG A 61 5.88 -5.87 -5.47
CA ARG A 61 6.70 -6.47 -6.54
C ARG A 61 7.01 -5.50 -7.67
N ILE A 62 6.08 -4.59 -7.98
CA ILE A 62 6.28 -3.60 -9.05
C ILE A 62 7.11 -2.40 -8.59
N VAL A 63 7.15 -2.10 -7.28
CA VAL A 63 8.00 -1.04 -6.68
C VAL A 63 9.50 -1.39 -6.75
N ALA A 64 9.87 -2.65 -7.01
CA ALA A 64 11.25 -3.11 -7.06
C ALA A 64 11.61 -3.75 -8.41
N PRO A 65 12.02 -3.00 -9.44
CA PRO A 65 12.90 -3.60 -10.43
C PRO A 65 14.19 -3.93 -9.70
N ARG A 66 14.64 -5.16 -9.89
CA ARG A 66 15.87 -5.65 -9.31
C ARG A 66 17.03 -4.79 -9.82
N PHE A 67 17.50 -3.86 -8.99
CA PHE A 67 18.89 -3.43 -9.08
C PHE A 67 19.74 -4.62 -8.62
N SER A 68 20.08 -5.45 -9.61
CA SER A 68 20.93 -6.62 -9.48
C SER A 68 22.21 -6.26 -8.71
N GLY A 69 22.34 -6.77 -7.49
CA GLY A 69 23.62 -6.77 -6.75
C GLY A 69 23.60 -6.26 -5.31
N ALA A 70 22.53 -5.62 -4.84
CA ALA A 70 22.46 -5.16 -3.45
C ALA A 70 21.72 -6.17 -2.55
N ASN A 71 22.49 -6.79 -1.66
CA ASN A 71 22.11 -7.62 -0.52
C ASN A 71 20.66 -7.36 -0.04
N ILE A 72 19.82 -8.40 -0.16
CA ILE A 72 18.41 -8.48 0.26
C ILE A 72 18.31 -8.43 1.79
N ARG A 73 18.73 -7.31 2.39
CA ARG A 73 18.65 -7.05 3.83
C ARG A 73 18.13 -5.65 4.15
N ASN A 74 18.15 -4.74 3.17
CA ASN A 74 17.75 -3.35 3.38
C ASN A 74 16.34 -3.03 2.86
N SER A 75 15.76 -3.87 1.99
CA SER A 75 14.39 -3.69 1.49
C SER A 75 13.33 -3.93 2.58
N THR A 76 13.68 -4.65 3.66
CA THR A 76 12.79 -4.84 4.81
C THR A 76 12.63 -3.58 5.65
N LYS A 77 13.57 -2.62 5.60
CA LYS A 77 13.48 -1.37 6.37
C LYS A 77 12.52 -0.34 5.78
N ILE A 78 12.26 -0.36 4.48
CA ILE A 78 11.37 0.61 3.82
C ILE A 78 9.95 0.07 3.64
N LEU A 79 9.76 -1.26 3.70
CA LEU A 79 8.47 -1.87 3.37
C LEU A 79 7.95 -2.89 4.41
N GLY A 80 8.58 -3.02 5.57
CA GLY A 80 8.26 -4.09 6.52
C GLY A 80 8.33 -3.70 8.00
N ILE A 81 7.27 -3.07 8.51
CA ILE A 81 6.86 -3.26 9.93
C ILE A 81 5.34 -3.47 9.95
N ILE A 82 4.87 -4.60 9.42
CA ILE A 82 3.69 -5.30 9.95
C ILE A 82 4.00 -6.80 9.84
N CYS A 83 4.50 -7.39 10.92
CA CYS A 83 4.42 -8.83 11.11
C CYS A 83 2.95 -9.20 11.36
N SER A 84 2.54 -10.38 10.90
CA SER A 84 1.17 -10.92 11.02
C SER A 84 0.69 -11.17 12.45
N ASP A 85 1.50 -10.85 13.46
CA ASP A 85 1.21 -10.97 14.90
C ASP A 85 1.18 -9.61 15.63
N GLY A 86 1.38 -8.48 14.92
CA GLY A 86 1.27 -7.14 15.51
C GLY A 86 2.40 -6.73 16.45
N SER A 87 3.51 -7.48 16.51
CA SER A 87 4.66 -7.12 17.36
C SER A 87 5.64 -6.19 16.62
N VAL A 88 6.02 -5.08 17.25
CA VAL A 88 7.02 -4.13 16.74
C VAL A 88 8.40 -4.56 17.22
N ILE A 89 9.31 -4.90 16.30
CA ILE A 89 10.71 -5.19 16.67
C ILE A 89 11.40 -3.85 16.95
N GLY A 90 11.69 -3.59 18.23
CA GLY A 90 12.44 -2.42 18.68
C GLY A 90 13.83 -2.35 18.06
N SER A 91 14.31 -1.12 17.89
CA SER A 91 15.57 -0.72 17.22
C SER A 91 16.87 -1.19 17.89
N ASP A 92 16.82 -1.96 18.98
CA ASP A 92 17.92 -2.00 19.94
C ASP A 92 18.84 -3.23 19.84
N GLU A 93 18.69 -4.11 18.86
CA GLU A 93 19.44 -5.38 18.84
C GLU A 93 20.38 -5.63 17.65
N LEU A 94 20.99 -4.58 17.09
CA LEU A 94 21.94 -4.71 15.97
C LEU A 94 23.20 -3.83 16.12
N GLU A 95 23.82 -3.81 17.31
CA GLU A 95 25.22 -3.38 17.46
C GLU A 95 26.08 -4.48 18.09
N ALA A 96 26.44 -5.47 17.28
CA ALA A 96 27.61 -6.31 17.54
C ALA A 96 28.15 -6.87 16.21
N THR A 97 29.16 -6.21 15.64
CA THR A 97 30.43 -6.82 15.19
C THR A 97 31.28 -5.83 14.36
N GLN A 98 32.43 -5.48 14.96
CA GLN A 98 33.75 -5.25 14.34
C GLN A 98 34.00 -4.02 13.43
N GLY A 99 34.85 -3.11 13.95
CA GLY A 99 36.16 -2.85 13.33
C GLY A 99 36.32 -1.67 12.35
N GLN A 100 36.63 -0.50 12.91
CA GLN A 100 37.81 0.32 12.56
C GLN A 100 37.94 0.88 11.13
N ASP A 101 37.62 2.17 10.94
CA ASP A 101 38.59 3.26 10.64
C ASP A 101 37.85 4.62 10.51
N ARG A 102 38.21 5.58 11.37
CA ARG A 102 37.62 6.93 11.43
C ARG A 102 38.53 7.91 10.70
N SER A 103 38.42 8.01 9.38
CA SER A 103 38.97 9.16 8.63
C SER A 103 38.53 9.18 7.16
N LYS A 104 37.26 9.48 6.87
CA LYS A 104 36.83 9.96 5.54
C LYS A 104 35.79 11.07 5.68
N PRO A 105 35.86 12.14 4.86
CA PRO A 105 35.09 13.37 5.04
C PRO A 105 33.60 13.18 4.69
N ASP A 106 32.77 14.02 5.29
CA ASP A 106 31.29 14.02 5.33
C ASP A 106 30.53 14.15 3.99
N HIS A 107 31.15 13.82 2.84
CA HIS A 107 30.52 13.94 1.51
C HIS A 107 29.76 12.67 1.06
N ALA A 108 29.92 11.54 1.76
CA ALA A 108 29.30 10.27 1.39
C ALA A 108 27.80 10.17 1.75
N ARG A 109 27.31 10.98 2.69
CA ARG A 109 25.91 10.92 3.15
C ARG A 109 24.94 11.58 2.15
N THR A 110 25.39 12.64 1.47
CA THR A 110 24.59 13.40 0.49
C THR A 110 24.46 12.68 -0.86
N ALA A 111 25.47 11.89 -1.24
CA ALA A 111 25.47 11.10 -2.49
C ALA A 111 24.37 10.01 -2.49
N ASN A 112 24.10 9.39 -1.34
CA ASN A 112 23.07 8.35 -1.22
C ASN A 112 21.65 8.90 -1.40
N THR A 113 21.36 10.10 -0.92
CA THR A 113 20.01 10.68 -1.00
C THR A 113 19.68 11.11 -2.43
N GLN A 114 20.61 11.76 -3.12
CA GLN A 114 20.42 12.17 -4.52
C GLN A 114 20.26 10.97 -5.46
N GLN A 115 21.01 9.89 -5.23
CA GLN A 115 20.89 8.65 -6.01
C GLN A 115 19.53 7.97 -5.79
N LEU A 116 19.02 7.93 -4.56
CA LEU A 116 17.67 7.41 -4.25
C LEU A 116 16.56 8.18 -4.99
N PHE A 117 16.65 9.51 -5.07
CA PHE A 117 15.67 10.32 -5.81
C PHE A 117 15.73 10.06 -7.32
N GLN A 118 16.92 9.91 -7.89
CA GLN A 118 17.09 9.60 -9.31
C GLN A 118 16.54 8.22 -9.64
N ASP A 119 16.85 7.22 -8.81
CA ASP A 119 16.34 5.86 -8.98
C ASP A 119 14.81 5.85 -8.92
N GLN A 120 14.20 6.55 -7.95
CA GLN A 120 12.75 6.57 -7.81
C GLN A 120 12.03 7.41 -8.88
N ALA A 121 12.64 8.49 -9.37
CA ALA A 121 12.10 9.25 -10.52
C ALA A 121 12.09 8.38 -11.80
N GLN A 122 13.09 7.53 -11.99
CA GLN A 122 13.09 6.53 -13.07
C GLN A 122 12.01 5.46 -12.86
N LEU A 123 11.81 4.99 -11.62
CA LEU A 123 10.71 4.08 -11.28
C LEU A 123 9.33 4.69 -11.56
N HIS A 124 9.16 5.99 -11.27
CA HIS A 124 7.92 6.72 -11.51
C HIS A 124 7.52 6.66 -12.99
N ASP A 125 8.48 6.89 -13.90
CA ASP A 125 8.22 6.84 -15.35
C ASP A 125 7.90 5.42 -15.83
N HIS A 126 8.63 4.41 -15.33
CA HIS A 126 8.46 3.02 -15.74
C HIS A 126 7.20 2.33 -15.20
N THR A 127 6.63 2.81 -14.09
CA THR A 127 5.45 2.22 -13.44
C THR A 127 4.20 3.09 -13.58
N TYR A 128 4.23 4.09 -14.48
CA TYR A 128 3.18 5.08 -14.66
C TYR A 128 2.78 5.77 -13.34
N GLY A 129 3.72 5.94 -12.41
CA GLY A 129 3.51 6.60 -11.12
C GLY A 129 2.86 5.75 -10.03
N ILE A 130 2.37 4.53 -10.33
CA ILE A 130 1.60 3.70 -9.39
C ILE A 130 2.42 3.33 -8.14
N THR A 131 3.72 3.11 -8.31
CA THR A 131 4.61 2.60 -7.25
C THR A 131 5.39 3.69 -6.53
N SER A 132 5.31 4.92 -7.02
CA SER A 132 6.06 6.05 -6.51
C SER A 132 5.18 7.07 -5.80
N ASP A 133 3.86 7.05 -6.04
CA ASP A 133 2.88 7.86 -5.32
C ASP A 133 2.19 7.06 -4.20
N PRO A 134 2.47 7.35 -2.92
CA PRO A 134 1.82 6.69 -1.79
C PRO A 134 0.29 6.86 -1.78
N LEU A 135 -0.22 7.97 -2.32
CA LEU A 135 -1.66 8.21 -2.40
C LEU A 135 -2.33 7.27 -3.40
N THR A 136 -1.73 7.08 -4.57
CA THR A 136 -2.20 6.10 -5.56
C THR A 136 -2.15 4.68 -5.00
N GLN A 137 -1.09 4.30 -4.28
CA GLN A 137 -1.01 2.99 -3.64
C GLN A 137 -2.14 2.79 -2.61
N PHE A 138 -2.36 3.78 -1.75
CA PHE A 138 -3.46 3.77 -0.79
C PHE A 138 -4.81 3.66 -1.50
N ALA A 139 -5.04 4.46 -2.55
CA ALA A 139 -6.28 4.45 -3.30
C ALA A 139 -6.56 3.07 -3.92
N VAL A 140 -5.56 2.41 -4.51
CA VAL A 140 -5.72 1.07 -5.10
C VAL A 140 -6.04 0.02 -4.04
N VAL A 141 -5.39 0.06 -2.88
CA VAL A 141 -5.68 -0.86 -1.76
C VAL A 141 -7.07 -0.60 -1.18
N LEU A 142 -7.45 0.67 -1.02
CA LEU A 142 -8.78 1.07 -0.56
C LEU A 142 -9.86 0.60 -1.55
N SER A 143 -9.66 0.83 -2.85
CA SER A 143 -10.57 0.34 -3.89
C SER A 143 -10.74 -1.16 -3.83
N ALA A 144 -9.65 -1.93 -3.66
CA ALA A 144 -9.72 -3.39 -3.50
C ALA A 144 -10.55 -3.81 -2.28
N LEU A 145 -10.42 -3.08 -1.16
CA LEU A 145 -11.17 -3.35 0.06
C LEU A 145 -12.67 -3.05 -0.10
N VAL A 146 -13.06 -2.05 -0.89
CA VAL A 146 -14.46 -1.61 -1.01
C VAL A 146 -15.15 -2.02 -2.32
N HIS A 147 -14.49 -2.78 -3.21
CA HIS A 147 -14.99 -3.00 -4.58
C HIS A 147 -16.32 -3.76 -4.66
N ASP A 148 -16.63 -4.55 -3.62
CA ASP A 148 -17.77 -5.46 -3.55
C ASP A 148 -18.68 -5.15 -2.33
N VAL A 149 -18.59 -3.95 -1.76
CA VAL A 149 -19.48 -3.56 -0.65
C VAL A 149 -20.94 -3.66 -1.09
N ASP A 150 -21.81 -4.16 -0.21
CA ASP A 150 -23.24 -4.34 -0.47
C ASP A 150 -23.56 -5.28 -1.65
N HIS A 151 -22.61 -6.11 -2.10
CA HIS A 151 -22.85 -7.02 -3.21
C HIS A 151 -23.95 -8.05 -2.86
N GLY A 152 -25.02 -8.14 -3.65
CA GLY A 152 -26.19 -8.99 -3.38
C GLY A 152 -26.03 -10.47 -3.73
N GLY A 153 -24.83 -10.89 -4.14
CA GLY A 153 -24.51 -12.27 -4.55
C GLY A 153 -25.04 -12.68 -5.92
N VAL A 154 -25.74 -11.77 -6.61
CA VAL A 154 -26.27 -11.96 -7.96
C VAL A 154 -25.52 -11.09 -8.98
N PRO A 155 -25.29 -11.58 -10.20
CA PRO A 155 -24.62 -10.82 -11.25
C PRO A 155 -25.53 -9.72 -11.84
N ASN A 156 -24.92 -8.68 -12.43
CA ASN A 156 -25.62 -7.51 -12.97
C ASN A 156 -26.75 -7.82 -13.96
N PHE A 157 -26.62 -8.86 -14.78
CA PHE A 157 -27.67 -9.23 -15.75
C PHE A 157 -28.95 -9.78 -15.09
N LEU A 158 -28.86 -10.30 -13.87
CA LEU A 158 -30.02 -10.67 -13.04
C LEU A 158 -30.52 -9.47 -12.24
N LEU A 159 -29.61 -8.69 -11.63
CA LEU A 159 -29.97 -7.46 -10.89
C LEU A 159 -30.80 -6.47 -11.71
N VAL A 160 -30.47 -6.29 -12.99
CA VAL A 160 -31.24 -5.46 -13.92
C VAL A 160 -32.71 -5.90 -14.05
N LYS A 161 -32.97 -7.20 -13.90
CA LYS A 161 -34.33 -7.78 -13.97
C LYS A 161 -35.02 -7.82 -12.61
N GLU A 162 -34.24 -8.04 -11.54
CA GLU A 162 -34.77 -8.27 -10.19
C GLU A 162 -34.96 -6.97 -9.39
N ASN A 163 -34.24 -5.90 -9.72
CA ASN A 163 -34.32 -4.62 -9.04
C ASN A 163 -34.39 -3.45 -10.04
N GLU A 164 -35.60 -3.19 -10.54
CA GLU A 164 -35.87 -2.11 -11.50
C GLU A 164 -35.49 -0.72 -10.96
N ALA A 165 -35.60 -0.49 -9.65
CA ALA A 165 -35.26 0.79 -9.04
C ALA A 165 -33.74 1.07 -9.12
N LEU A 166 -32.90 0.12 -8.71
CA LEU A 166 -31.44 0.23 -8.84
C LEU A 166 -31.02 0.27 -10.32
N ALA A 167 -31.61 -0.58 -11.15
CA ALA A 167 -31.33 -0.65 -12.58
C ALA A 167 -31.63 0.68 -13.30
N SER A 168 -32.71 1.35 -12.90
CA SER A 168 -33.08 2.68 -13.40
C SER A 168 -32.09 3.75 -12.95
N VAL A 169 -31.64 3.73 -11.70
CA VAL A 169 -30.67 4.70 -11.15
C VAL A 169 -29.33 4.62 -11.90
N TYR A 170 -28.88 3.41 -12.21
CA TYR A 170 -27.59 3.17 -12.88
C TYR A 170 -27.71 2.95 -14.40
N HIS A 171 -28.89 3.14 -14.99
CA HIS A 171 -29.15 2.97 -16.42
C HIS A 171 -28.65 1.62 -17.00
N ASN A 172 -28.78 0.54 -16.23
CA ASN A 172 -28.27 -0.80 -16.58
C ASN A 172 -26.76 -0.85 -16.90
N LYS A 173 -25.96 0.04 -16.33
CA LYS A 173 -24.50 0.11 -16.51
C LYS A 173 -23.77 -0.09 -15.18
N SER A 174 -22.58 -0.68 -15.29
CA SER A 174 -21.57 -0.78 -14.23
C SER A 174 -20.58 0.36 -14.32
#